data_AF-A0A2H4SMD2-F1
#
_entry.id   AF-A0A2H4SMD2-F1
#
_cell.length_a   1.000
_cell.length_b   1.000
_cell.length_c   1.000
_cell.angle_alpha   90.00
_cell.angle_beta   90.00
_cell.angle_gamma   90.00
#
_symmetry.space_group_name_H-M   'P 1'
#
loop_
_entity.id
_entity.type
_entity.pdbx_description
1 polymer ?
#
loop_
_entity_poly.entity_id
_entity_poly.type
_entity_poly.pdbx_seq_one_letter_code
_entity_poly.pdbx_strand_id
1 'polypeptide(L)'
;MYFIEHFLDQASREGQPDYIQMMQRDIIRVVDAVAPDDGSGAANVKVVRKVLQGLQGRGFLDSQVATQIIDVIKERGTKDHDLGLSSPMESVTMAEQTPAQPQGQPAKRIVPTRLDKRQVEQRIEEDRERHKRERESIWAVPKGDGAEMDKLWEETSDFGEDDDRLITEENADFDTEMEMQLCSHQRAANGDHR
;
A
#
# COMPACT_ATOMS: atom_id res chain seq x y z
N MET A 1 4.36 -6.79 14.10
CA MET A 1 3.59 -6.42 15.30
C MET A 1 2.19 -7.03 15.34
N TYR A 2 1.47 -7.17 14.21
CA TYR A 2 0.11 -7.77 14.17
C TYR A 2 -0.06 -9.12 14.86
N PHE A 3 0.98 -9.96 14.91
CA PHE A 3 0.96 -11.23 15.64
C PHE A 3 0.55 -11.06 17.11
N ILE A 4 0.95 -9.97 17.77
CA ILE A 4 0.71 -9.75 19.20
C ILE A 4 -0.80 -9.71 19.50
N GLU A 5 -1.57 -9.06 18.64
CA GLU A 5 -3.03 -8.99 18.80
C GLU A 5 -3.66 -10.38 18.74
N HIS A 6 -3.24 -11.20 17.78
CA HIS A 6 -3.74 -12.58 17.61
C HIS A 6 -3.28 -13.51 18.74
N PHE A 7 -2.05 -13.35 19.19
CA PHE A 7 -1.47 -14.13 20.28
C PHE A 7 -2.17 -13.87 21.61
N LEU A 8 -2.41 -12.61 21.96
CA LEU A 8 -3.10 -12.25 23.20
C LEU A 8 -4.58 -12.66 23.16
N ASP A 9 -5.21 -12.62 22.00
CA ASP A 9 -6.54 -13.18 21.77
C ASP A 9 -6.60 -14.67 22.11
N GLN A 10 -5.64 -15.45 21.59
CA GLN A 10 -5.55 -16.88 21.86
C GLN A 10 -5.26 -17.14 23.34
N ALA A 11 -4.30 -16.43 23.93
CA ALA A 11 -3.97 -16.55 25.35
C ALA A 11 -5.17 -16.23 26.26
N SER A 12 -5.98 -15.23 25.90
CA SER A 12 -7.21 -14.90 26.62
C SER A 12 -8.27 -16.00 26.52
N ARG A 13 -8.41 -16.62 25.34
CA ARG A 13 -9.37 -17.72 25.12
C ARG A 13 -8.96 -18.99 25.85
N GLU A 14 -7.66 -19.27 25.92
CA GLU A 14 -7.09 -20.42 26.61
C GLU A 14 -6.92 -20.22 28.12
N GLY A 15 -7.25 -19.03 28.63
CA GLY A 15 -7.18 -18.72 30.06
C GLY A 15 -5.75 -18.61 30.59
N GLN A 16 -4.81 -18.11 29.77
CA GLN A 16 -3.40 -17.91 30.14
C GLN A 16 -3.08 -16.42 30.31
N PRO A 17 -3.40 -15.81 31.47
CA PRO A 17 -3.22 -14.38 31.70
C PRO A 17 -1.75 -13.95 31.80
N ASP A 18 -0.83 -14.89 32.09
CA ASP A 18 0.60 -14.60 32.25
C ASP A 18 1.22 -14.00 30.97
N TYR A 19 0.78 -14.46 29.80
CA TYR A 19 1.22 -13.91 28.53
C TYR A 19 0.72 -12.47 28.30
N ILE A 20 -0.49 -12.16 28.76
CA ILE A 20 -1.05 -10.81 28.71
C ILE A 20 -0.24 -9.88 29.61
N GLN A 21 0.03 -10.29 30.86
CA GLN A 21 0.82 -9.49 31.80
C GLN A 21 2.26 -9.26 31.30
N MET A 22 2.89 -10.31 30.75
CA MET A 22 4.23 -10.20 30.17
C MET A 22 4.24 -9.20 29.01
N MET A 23 3.24 -9.28 28.12
CA MET A 23 3.15 -8.36 27.00
C MET A 23 2.84 -6.92 27.43
N GLN A 24 1.95 -6.72 28.40
CA GLN A 24 1.65 -5.39 28.97
C GLN A 24 2.90 -4.73 29.55
N ARG A 25 3.76 -5.50 30.24
CA ARG A 25 5.03 -5.01 30.78
C ARG A 25 6.03 -4.63 29.70
N ASP A 26 6.14 -5.45 28.65
CA ASP A 26 7.20 -5.34 27.65
C ASP A 26 6.78 -4.59 26.38
N ILE A 27 5.53 -4.12 26.29
CA ILE A 27 4.98 -3.45 25.09
C ILE A 27 5.80 -2.24 24.66
N ILE A 28 6.32 -1.46 25.60
CA ILE A 28 7.17 -0.28 25.31
C ILE A 28 8.47 -0.73 24.62
N ARG A 29 9.10 -1.80 25.10
CA ARG A 29 10.33 -2.35 24.50
C ARG A 29 10.07 -2.86 23.09
N VAL A 30 8.93 -3.50 22.87
CA VAL A 30 8.52 -3.97 21.54
C VAL A 30 8.29 -2.79 20.60
N VAL A 31 7.62 -1.74 21.08
CA VAL A 31 7.40 -0.51 20.32
C VAL A 31 8.73 0.14 19.96
N ASP A 32 9.65 0.33 20.90
CA ASP A 32 10.96 0.95 20.65
C ASP A 32 11.82 0.11 19.68
N ALA A 33 11.67 -1.22 19.68
CA ALA A 33 12.34 -2.08 18.72
C ALA A 33 11.75 -2.00 17.29
N VAL A 34 10.46 -1.71 17.16
CA VAL A 34 9.74 -1.66 15.85
C VAL A 34 9.66 -0.25 15.27
N ALA A 35 9.63 0.76 16.14
CA ALA A 35 9.54 2.18 15.85
C ALA A 35 10.50 3.01 16.73
N PRO A 36 11.83 2.81 16.58
CA PRO A 36 12.84 3.58 17.31
C PRO A 36 12.83 5.08 16.96
N ASP A 37 13.41 5.87 17.87
CA ASP A 37 13.45 7.35 17.84
C ASP A 37 14.38 7.90 16.74
N ASP A 38 15.19 7.05 16.12
CA ASP A 38 16.15 7.38 15.08
C ASP A 38 15.51 7.55 13.69
N GLY A 39 14.19 7.40 13.58
CA GLY A 39 13.42 7.53 12.35
C GLY A 39 13.41 6.26 11.48
N SER A 40 14.25 5.25 11.78
CA SER A 40 14.33 4.01 10.98
C SER A 40 13.03 3.19 10.98
N GLY A 41 12.16 3.41 11.97
CA GLY A 41 10.85 2.78 12.08
C GLY A 41 9.66 3.69 11.73
N ALA A 42 9.88 4.87 11.13
CA ALA A 42 8.81 5.81 10.75
C ALA A 42 7.73 5.16 9.87
N ALA A 43 8.14 4.26 8.94
CA ALA A 43 7.23 3.49 8.09
C ALA A 43 6.28 2.56 8.89
N ASN A 44 6.72 2.08 10.07
CA ASN A 44 5.94 1.17 10.90
C ASN A 44 4.97 1.91 11.83
N VAL A 45 5.07 3.25 11.98
CA VAL A 45 4.29 4.03 12.94
C VAL A 45 2.78 3.84 12.77
N LYS A 46 2.28 3.83 11.53
CA LYS A 46 0.85 3.59 11.24
C LYS A 46 0.40 2.21 11.71
N VAL A 47 1.22 1.19 11.49
CA VAL A 47 0.97 -0.20 11.89
C VAL A 47 0.97 -0.32 13.41
N VAL A 48 1.99 0.24 14.08
CA VAL A 48 2.10 0.24 15.54
C VAL A 48 0.88 0.90 16.19
N ARG A 49 0.43 2.04 15.67
CA ARG A 49 -0.77 2.72 16.14
C ARG A 49 -2.01 1.84 16.01
N LYS A 50 -2.20 1.19 14.85
CA LYS A 50 -3.34 0.30 14.62
C LYS A 50 -3.36 -0.87 15.60
N VAL A 51 -2.20 -1.49 15.86
CA VAL A 51 -2.09 -2.59 16.82
C VAL A 51 -2.36 -2.12 18.24
N LEU A 52 -1.79 -1.00 18.68
CA LEU A 52 -2.03 -0.46 20.04
C LEU A 52 -3.51 -0.12 20.27
N GLN A 53 -4.19 0.45 19.26
CA GLN A 53 -5.63 0.68 19.30
C GLN A 53 -6.43 -0.63 19.38
N GLY A 54 -6.01 -1.67 18.63
CA GLY A 54 -6.60 -3.00 18.72
C GLY A 54 -6.44 -3.63 20.10
N LEU A 55 -5.26 -3.52 20.72
CA LEU A 55 -5.00 -4.00 22.08
C LEU A 55 -5.82 -3.25 23.14
N GLN A 56 -5.96 -1.94 23.00
CA GLN A 56 -6.81 -1.12 23.86
C GLN A 56 -8.29 -1.50 23.73
N GLY A 57 -8.80 -1.61 22.49
CA GLY A 57 -10.21 -1.94 22.24
C GLY A 57 -10.64 -3.30 22.77
N ARG A 58 -9.68 -4.23 22.92
CA ARG A 58 -9.90 -5.58 23.47
C ARG A 58 -9.61 -5.68 24.97
N GLY A 59 -9.16 -4.59 25.61
CA GLY A 59 -8.86 -4.55 27.04
C GLY A 59 -7.53 -5.20 27.44
N PHE A 60 -6.65 -5.53 26.48
CA PHE A 60 -5.32 -6.08 26.78
C PHE A 60 -4.30 -5.02 27.19
N LEU A 61 -4.58 -3.74 26.94
CA LEU A 61 -3.73 -2.63 27.35
C LEU A 61 -4.59 -1.54 27.96
N ASP A 62 -4.11 -0.92 29.04
CA ASP A 62 -4.80 0.19 29.66
C ASP A 62 -4.92 1.39 28.69
N SER A 63 -6.06 2.07 28.75
CA SER A 63 -6.39 3.18 27.87
C SER A 63 -5.41 4.35 28.00
N GLN A 64 -4.94 4.64 29.21
CA GLN A 64 -3.98 5.73 29.45
C GLN A 64 -2.61 5.35 28.90
N VAL A 65 -2.16 4.12 29.16
CA VAL A 65 -0.86 3.61 28.67
C VAL A 65 -0.83 3.58 27.14
N ALA A 66 -1.89 3.09 26.51
CA ALA A 66 -2.00 3.05 25.05
C ALA A 66 -1.93 4.45 24.44
N THR A 67 -2.66 5.41 25.01
CA THR A 67 -2.70 6.80 24.52
C THR A 67 -1.32 7.47 24.66
N GLN A 68 -0.67 7.33 25.81
CA GLN A 68 0.68 7.87 26.04
C GLN A 68 1.69 7.33 25.03
N ILE A 69 1.68 6.02 24.77
CA ILE A 69 2.57 5.40 23.79
C ILE A 69 2.26 5.93 22.38
N ILE A 70 0.98 6.03 22.00
CA ILE A 70 0.59 6.54 20.67
C ILE A 70 1.04 7.99 20.47
N ASP A 71 0.90 8.84 21.49
CA ASP A 71 1.28 10.25 21.42
C ASP A 71 2.79 10.41 21.24
N VAL A 72 3.59 9.68 22.03
CA VAL A 72 5.05 9.65 21.90
C VAL A 72 5.49 9.22 20.50
N ILE A 73 4.87 8.20 19.92
CA ILE A 73 5.21 7.74 18.56
C ILE A 73 4.74 8.73 17.49
N LYS A 74 3.61 9.41 17.70
CA LYS A 74 3.06 10.40 16.76
C LYS A 74 4.01 11.58 16.56
N GLU A 75 4.65 12.06 17.63
CA GLU A 75 5.67 13.11 17.56
C GLU A 75 6.96 12.67 16.85
N ARG A 76 7.24 11.36 16.80
CA ARG A 76 8.40 10.77 16.12
C ARG A 76 8.15 10.62 14.61
N GLY A 77 6.94 10.25 14.20
CA GLY A 77 6.59 10.08 12.78
C GLY A 77 6.47 11.37 11.96
N THR A 78 6.23 12.51 12.60
CA THR A 78 6.12 13.82 11.91
C THR A 78 7.47 14.43 11.55
N LYS A 79 8.54 14.11 12.30
CA LYS A 79 9.88 14.65 12.08
C LYS A 79 10.51 14.22 10.76
N ASP A 80 10.08 13.10 10.18
CA ASP A 80 10.62 12.57 8.92
C ASP A 80 9.80 13.02 7.68
N HIS A 81 8.49 13.24 7.86
CA HIS A 81 7.63 13.74 6.77
C HIS A 81 7.98 15.19 6.36
N ASP A 82 8.54 15.98 7.28
CA ASP A 82 9.04 17.34 7.00
C ASP A 82 10.38 17.32 6.23
N LEU A 83 11.19 16.28 6.44
CA LEU A 83 12.46 16.09 5.73
C LEU A 83 12.27 15.49 4.32
N GLY A 84 11.20 14.73 4.10
CA GLY A 84 10.88 14.09 2.81
C GLY A 84 10.23 15.00 1.76
N LEU A 85 9.74 16.17 2.13
CA LEU A 85 9.17 17.15 1.18
C LEU A 85 10.17 18.23 0.75
N SER A 86 11.31 18.33 1.42
CA SER A 86 12.42 19.18 0.99
C SER A 86 13.27 18.45 -0.03
N SER A 87 12.73 18.22 -1.22
CA SER A 87 13.52 17.79 -2.37
C SER A 87 14.57 18.87 -2.65
N PRO A 88 15.88 18.59 -2.55
CA PRO A 88 16.88 19.53 -3.01
C PRO A 88 16.75 19.58 -4.53
N MET A 89 16.21 20.67 -5.05
CA MET A 89 16.32 21.00 -6.46
C MET A 89 17.81 21.30 -6.71
N GLU A 90 18.60 20.25 -6.91
CA GLU A 90 20.00 20.37 -7.32
C GLU A 90 19.99 20.87 -8.76
N SER A 91 20.05 22.19 -8.90
CA SER A 91 20.30 22.85 -10.17
C SER A 91 21.67 22.39 -10.68
N VAL A 92 21.67 21.49 -11.66
CA VAL A 92 22.86 21.15 -12.43
C VAL A 92 23.22 22.38 -13.26
N THR A 93 23.96 23.30 -12.65
CA THR A 93 24.68 24.37 -13.36
C THR A 93 26.08 23.83 -13.63
N MET A 94 26.32 23.53 -14.90
CA MET A 94 27.67 23.23 -15.40
C MET A 94 28.55 24.45 -15.17
N ALA A 95 29.56 24.34 -14.31
CA ALA A 95 30.59 25.37 -14.20
C ALA A 95 31.97 24.74 -14.03
N GLU A 96 32.76 24.99 -15.07
CA GLU A 96 34.21 25.01 -15.20
C GLU A 96 35.01 25.24 -13.89
N GLN A 97 36.15 24.56 -13.82
CA GLN A 97 37.09 24.50 -12.71
C GLN A 97 37.76 25.85 -12.39
N THR A 98 37.88 26.20 -11.11
CA THR A 98 39.02 26.98 -10.58
C THR A 98 39.21 26.73 -9.07
N PRO A 99 40.43 26.52 -8.53
CA PRO A 99 40.63 26.25 -7.10
C PRO A 99 41.29 27.42 -6.34
N ALA A 100 40.74 27.80 -5.17
CA ALA A 100 41.48 28.48 -4.10
C ALA A 100 40.76 28.44 -2.73
N GLN A 101 41.20 27.53 -1.86
CA GLN A 101 41.44 27.59 -0.38
C GLN A 101 40.43 28.19 0.65
N PRO A 102 40.54 27.80 1.95
CA PRO A 102 39.39 27.42 2.79
C PRO A 102 39.13 28.38 3.95
N GLN A 103 37.90 28.41 4.49
CA GLN A 103 37.60 28.50 5.93
C GLN A 103 36.09 28.52 6.18
N GLY A 104 35.62 27.59 7.01
CA GLY A 104 34.23 27.49 7.45
C GLY A 104 33.93 26.08 7.89
N GLN A 105 33.91 25.85 9.21
CA GLN A 105 33.62 24.55 9.81
C GLN A 105 32.28 24.00 9.30
N PRO A 106 32.19 22.79 8.75
CA PRO A 106 30.90 22.20 8.47
C PRO A 106 30.35 21.70 9.80
N ALA A 107 29.27 22.35 10.26
CA ALA A 107 28.37 21.76 11.23
C ALA A 107 28.08 20.33 10.77
N LYS A 108 28.37 19.35 11.64
CA LYS A 108 28.12 17.93 11.37
C LYS A 108 26.62 17.77 11.12
N ARG A 109 26.20 17.84 9.85
CA ARG A 109 24.92 17.32 9.41
C ARG A 109 24.95 15.86 9.81
N ILE A 110 24.13 15.49 10.80
CA ILE A 110 23.84 14.11 11.12
C ILE A 110 23.17 13.59 9.85
N VAL A 111 23.97 12.96 8.99
CA VAL A 111 23.45 12.31 7.80
C VAL A 111 22.62 11.15 8.34
N PRO A 112 21.29 11.12 8.12
CA PRO A 112 20.50 9.96 8.51
C PRO A 112 21.17 8.76 7.84
N THR A 113 21.55 7.78 8.65
CA THR A 113 22.19 6.54 8.20
C THR A 113 21.35 6.01 7.06
N ARG A 114 21.84 6.17 5.83
CA ARG A 114 21.13 5.72 4.64
C ARG A 114 20.89 4.23 4.82
N LEU A 115 19.62 3.87 4.95
CA LEU A 115 19.16 2.49 5.07
C LEU A 115 19.80 1.70 3.92
N ASP A 116 20.27 0.48 4.21
CA ASP A 116 20.95 -0.33 3.20
C ASP A 116 20.05 -0.50 1.97
N LYS A 117 20.61 -0.30 0.77
CA LYS A 117 19.84 -0.30 -0.49
C LYS A 117 19.02 -1.58 -0.64
N ARG A 118 19.58 -2.73 -0.22
CA ARG A 118 18.90 -4.03 -0.20
C ARG A 118 17.66 -4.03 0.69
N GLN A 119 17.74 -3.38 1.85
CA GLN A 119 16.61 -3.28 2.78
C GLN A 119 15.48 -2.42 2.20
N VAL A 120 15.82 -1.34 1.49
CA VAL A 120 14.85 -0.49 0.81
C VAL A 120 14.17 -1.24 -0.35
N GLU A 121 14.94 -1.92 -1.20
CA GLU A 121 14.40 -2.73 -2.30
C GLU A 121 13.48 -3.85 -1.80
N GLN A 122 13.90 -4.56 -0.75
CA GLN A 122 13.06 -5.58 -0.13
C GLN A 122 11.74 -5.00 0.40
N ARG A 123 11.77 -3.84 1.03
CA ARG A 123 10.56 -3.17 1.52
C ARG A 123 9.62 -2.77 0.39
N ILE A 124 10.16 -2.24 -0.72
CA ILE A 124 9.38 -1.89 -1.91
C ILE A 124 8.72 -3.15 -2.49
N GLU A 125 9.47 -4.24 -2.62
CA GLU A 125 8.96 -5.48 -3.20
C GLU A 125 7.89 -6.13 -2.30
N GLU A 126 8.10 -6.14 -0.99
CA GLU A 126 7.09 -6.61 -0.04
C GLU A 126 5.78 -5.80 -0.12
N ASP A 127 5.88 -4.49 -0.31
CA ASP A 127 4.70 -3.63 -0.43
C ASP A 127 3.98 -3.82 -1.76
N ARG A 128 4.75 -3.97 -2.84
CA ARG A 128 4.24 -4.33 -4.16
C ARG A 128 3.48 -5.67 -4.10
N GLU A 129 4.06 -6.68 -3.46
CA GLU A 129 3.44 -8.00 -3.31
C GLU A 129 2.23 -7.98 -2.35
N ARG A 130 2.20 -7.09 -1.36
CA ARG A 130 0.98 -6.88 -0.54
C ARG A 130 -0.16 -6.32 -1.38
N HIS A 131 0.09 -5.21 -2.07
CA HIS A 131 -0.93 -4.54 -2.87
C HIS A 131 -1.40 -5.41 -4.05
N LYS A 132 -0.49 -6.21 -4.62
CA LYS A 132 -0.84 -7.25 -5.58
C LYS A 132 -1.83 -8.26 -4.99
N ARG A 133 -1.54 -8.88 -3.84
CA ARG A 133 -2.45 -9.82 -3.17
C ARG A 133 -3.80 -9.20 -2.80
N GLU A 134 -3.82 -7.95 -2.36
CA GLU A 134 -5.06 -7.24 -2.05
C GLU A 134 -5.95 -7.04 -3.29
N ARG A 135 -5.34 -6.96 -4.49
CA ARG A 135 -6.05 -6.81 -5.76
C ARG A 135 -6.43 -8.14 -6.41
N GLU A 136 -5.74 -9.23 -6.07
CA GLU A 136 -6.01 -10.57 -6.61
C GLU A 136 -7.45 -11.04 -6.34
N SER A 137 -8.12 -10.54 -5.30
CA SER A 137 -9.51 -10.93 -4.98
C SER A 137 -10.58 -9.99 -5.53
N ILE A 138 -10.24 -8.88 -6.20
CA ILE A 138 -11.23 -7.88 -6.64
C ILE A 138 -12.21 -8.44 -7.67
N TRP A 139 -11.71 -9.27 -8.59
CA TRP A 139 -12.51 -9.91 -9.63
C TRP A 139 -13.18 -11.22 -9.18
N ALA A 140 -13.01 -11.62 -7.91
CA ALA A 140 -13.65 -12.82 -7.40
C ALA A 140 -15.17 -12.63 -7.28
N VAL A 141 -15.92 -13.61 -7.77
CA VAL A 141 -17.39 -13.66 -7.67
C VAL A 141 -17.79 -14.41 -6.41
N PRO A 142 -18.69 -13.85 -5.57
CA PRO A 142 -19.20 -14.54 -4.39
C PRO A 142 -19.93 -15.83 -4.76
N LYS A 143 -19.84 -16.85 -3.90
CA LYS A 143 -20.56 -18.12 -4.08
C LYS A 143 -21.98 -18.00 -3.56
N GLY A 144 -22.97 -18.50 -4.30
CA GLY A 144 -24.37 -18.52 -3.90
C GLY A 144 -25.27 -18.45 -5.13
N ASP A 145 -26.52 -18.88 -4.99
CA ASP A 145 -27.52 -18.68 -6.05
C ASP A 145 -27.84 -17.18 -6.15
N GLY A 146 -27.82 -16.61 -7.35
CA GLY A 146 -28.06 -15.18 -7.59
C GLY A 146 -26.96 -14.20 -7.14
N ALA A 147 -25.93 -14.64 -6.41
CA ALA A 147 -24.94 -13.74 -5.81
C ALA A 147 -24.10 -12.95 -6.83
N GLU A 148 -23.85 -13.52 -8.00
CA GLU A 148 -23.22 -12.83 -9.13
C GLU A 148 -24.13 -11.72 -9.67
N MET A 149 -25.40 -12.03 -9.89
CA MET A 149 -26.40 -11.11 -10.42
C MET A 149 -26.65 -9.94 -9.48
N ASP A 150 -26.78 -10.20 -8.18
CA ASP A 150 -26.97 -9.14 -7.17
C ASP A 150 -25.74 -8.21 -7.13
N LYS A 151 -24.53 -8.77 -7.18
CA LYS A 151 -23.30 -7.97 -7.21
C LYS A 151 -23.23 -7.10 -8.47
N LEU A 152 -23.52 -7.67 -9.64
CA LEU A 152 -23.61 -6.93 -10.89
C LEU A 152 -24.66 -5.83 -10.80
N TRP A 153 -25.84 -6.12 -10.26
CA TRP A 153 -26.93 -5.14 -10.16
C TRP A 153 -26.54 -3.92 -9.34
N GLU A 154 -25.81 -4.11 -8.23
CA GLU A 154 -25.37 -3.03 -7.35
C GLU A 154 -24.12 -2.29 -7.89
N GLU A 155 -23.22 -2.97 -8.60
CA GLU A 155 -21.95 -2.41 -9.08
C GLU A 155 -21.99 -1.91 -10.53
N THR A 156 -23.04 -2.22 -11.30
CA THR A 156 -23.16 -1.76 -12.69
C THR A 156 -23.23 -0.24 -12.73
N SER A 157 -22.27 0.37 -13.41
CA SER A 157 -22.27 1.80 -13.67
C SER A 157 -23.32 2.18 -14.71
N ASP A 158 -23.76 3.45 -14.67
CA ASP A 158 -24.59 4.01 -15.73
C ASP A 158 -23.87 3.98 -17.08
N PHE A 159 -24.65 3.89 -18.15
CA PHE A 159 -24.15 3.91 -19.52
C PHE A 159 -23.44 5.24 -19.84
N GLY A 160 -22.19 5.14 -20.30
CA GLY A 160 -21.31 6.28 -20.57
C GLY A 160 -20.85 6.37 -22.03
N GLU A 161 -20.02 7.38 -22.29
CA GLU A 161 -19.40 7.62 -23.60
C GLU A 161 -18.46 6.47 -24.03
N ASP A 162 -17.77 5.85 -23.07
CA ASP A 162 -16.87 4.73 -23.35
C ASP A 162 -17.65 3.48 -23.80
N ASP A 163 -18.86 3.27 -23.27
CA ASP A 163 -19.73 2.16 -23.67
C ASP A 163 -20.23 2.34 -25.11
N ASP A 164 -20.66 3.55 -25.49
CA ASP A 164 -21.09 3.88 -26.85
C ASP A 164 -19.95 3.68 -27.87
N ARG A 165 -18.74 4.09 -27.49
CA ARG A 165 -17.53 3.87 -28.28
C ARG A 165 -17.21 2.38 -28.43
N LEU A 166 -17.23 1.62 -27.33
CA LEU A 166 -16.99 0.19 -27.34
C LEU A 166 -17.99 -0.55 -28.25
N ILE A 167 -19.29 -0.22 -28.16
CA ILE A 167 -20.34 -0.81 -29.01
C ILE A 167 -20.10 -0.50 -30.50
N THR A 168 -19.69 0.74 -30.81
CA THR A 168 -19.41 1.14 -32.19
C THR A 168 -18.20 0.39 -32.75
N GLU A 169 -17.14 0.26 -31.96
CA GLU A 169 -15.93 -0.48 -32.32
C GLU A 169 -16.24 -1.98 -32.51
N GLU A 170 -16.96 -2.62 -31.59
CA GLU A 170 -17.35 -4.04 -31.69
C GLU A 170 -18.25 -4.32 -32.91
N ASN A 171 -19.20 -3.44 -33.24
CA ASN A 171 -20.03 -3.60 -34.44
C ASN A 171 -19.20 -3.53 -35.73
N ALA A 172 -18.23 -2.60 -35.80
CA ALA A 172 -17.36 -2.48 -36.96
C ALA A 172 -16.46 -3.72 -37.12
N ASP A 173 -15.94 -4.25 -36.01
CA ASP A 173 -15.16 -5.49 -35.99
C ASP A 173 -16.01 -6.69 -36.43
N PHE A 174 -17.25 -6.78 -35.93
CA PHE A 174 -18.20 -7.83 -36.33
C PHE A 174 -18.51 -7.79 -37.83
N ASP A 175 -18.80 -6.61 -38.38
CA ASP A 175 -19.08 -6.44 -39.82
C ASP A 175 -17.87 -6.86 -40.67
N THR A 176 -16.67 -6.45 -40.24
CA THR A 176 -15.41 -6.84 -40.91
C THR A 176 -15.21 -8.36 -40.88
N GLU A 177 -15.42 -8.99 -39.72
CA GLU A 177 -15.27 -10.44 -39.59
C GLU A 177 -16.30 -11.20 -40.45
N MET A 178 -17.55 -10.74 -40.46
CA MET A 178 -18.61 -11.31 -41.28
C MET A 178 -18.29 -11.19 -42.77
N GLU A 179 -17.78 -10.04 -43.24
CA GLU A 179 -17.34 -9.86 -44.62
C GLU A 179 -16.19 -10.80 -45.01
N MET A 180 -15.28 -11.08 -44.07
CA MET A 180 -14.18 -12.04 -44.27
C MET A 180 -14.67 -13.49 -44.33
N GLN A 181 -15.71 -13.83 -43.58
CA GLN A 181 -16.31 -15.17 -43.52
C GLN A 181 -17.26 -15.49 -44.68
N LEU A 182 -17.64 -14.50 -45.51
CA LEU A 182 -18.46 -14.74 -46.69
C LEU A 182 -17.79 -15.73 -47.66
N CYS A 183 -18.48 -16.83 -47.92
CA CYS A 183 -18.12 -17.80 -48.95
C CYS A 183 -18.13 -17.15 -50.35
N SER A 184 -17.28 -17.63 -51.27
CA SER A 184 -17.16 -17.10 -52.65
C SER A 184 -18.49 -17.04 -53.41
N HIS A 185 -19.43 -17.95 -53.14
CA HIS A 185 -20.77 -17.93 -53.76
C HIS A 185 -21.63 -16.76 -53.29
N GLN A 186 -21.44 -16.31 -52.06
CA GLN A 186 -22.23 -15.24 -51.44
C GLN A 186 -21.66 -13.86 -51.83
N ARG A 187 -20.33 -13.75 -51.98
CA ARG A 187 -19.69 -12.58 -52.63
C ARG A 187 -20.10 -12.43 -54.09
N ALA A 188 -20.20 -13.55 -54.83
CA ALA A 188 -20.68 -13.53 -56.22
C ALA A 188 -22.18 -13.16 -56.33
N ALA A 189 -23.01 -13.56 -55.37
CA ALA A 189 -24.44 -13.21 -55.33
C ALA A 189 -24.69 -11.74 -54.97
N ASN A 190 -23.80 -11.12 -54.17
CA ASN A 190 -23.86 -9.70 -53.81
C ASN A 190 -23.31 -8.77 -54.92
N GLY A 191 -23.05 -9.29 -56.11
CA GLY A 191 -22.69 -8.49 -57.30
C GLY A 191 -21.24 -8.04 -57.35
N ASP A 192 -20.37 -8.57 -56.49
CA ASP A 192 -18.94 -8.23 -56.47
C ASP A 192 -18.22 -9.06 -57.55
N HIS A 193 -18.44 -8.68 -58.81
CA HIS A 193 -17.72 -9.20 -59.97
C HIS A 193 -16.59 -8.25 -60.31
N ARG A 194 -15.38 -8.61 -59.86
CA ARG A 194 -14.13 -7.97 -60.28
C ARG A 194 -13.75 -8.39 -61.69
#